data_AF-C7P3G9-F1
#
_entry.id   AF-C7P3G9-F1
#
_cell.length_a   1.000
_cell.length_b   1.000
_cell.length_c   1.000
_cell.angle_alpha   90.00
_cell.angle_beta   90.00
_cell.angle_gamma   90.00
#
_symmetry.space_group_name_H-M   'P 1'
#
loop_
_entity.id
_entity.type
_entity.pdbx_description
1 polymer ?
#
loop_
_entity_poly.entity_id
_entity_poly.type
_entity_poly.pdbx_seq_one_letter_code
_entity_poly.pdbx_strand_id
1 'polypeptide(L)' 'MPQLEVHLSVDAESEPTVYHVDGDLKRPGEAIQAAKELAAEDGHEEIALEEVKLAETA' A
#
# COMPACT_ATOMS: atom_id res chain seq x y z
N MET A 1 -10.12 11.92 2.84
CA MET A 1 -9.85 11.43 4.20
C MET A 1 -8.34 11.62 4.44
N PRO A 2 -7.70 11.27 5.58
CA PRO A 2 -6.24 11.20 5.55
C PRO A 2 -5.81 10.16 4.53
N GLN A 3 -4.66 10.39 3.88
CA GLN A 3 -4.07 9.40 2.99
C GLN A 3 -3.08 8.54 3.77
N LEU A 4 -3.05 7.25 3.43
CA LEU A 4 -2.07 6.29 3.93
C LEU A 4 -1.14 5.90 2.79
N GLU A 5 0.13 5.76 3.14
CA GLU A 5 1.17 5.16 2.33
C GLU A 5 1.28 3.69 2.71
N VAL A 6 0.94 2.82 1.76
CA VAL A 6 1.07 1.37 1.90
C VAL A 6 2.27 0.93 1.07
N HIS A 7 3.30 0.44 1.75
CA HIS A 7 4.50 -0.10 1.14
C HIS A 7 4.31 -1.60 0.94
N LEU A 8 4.29 -2.03 -0.32
CA LEU A 8 4.13 -3.42 -0.73
C LEU A 8 5.44 -3.92 -1.34
N SER A 9 6.07 -4.90 -0.71
CA SER A 9 7.22 -5.59 -1.31
C SER A 9 6.69 -6.55 -2.38
N VAL A 10 7.20 -6.42 -3.60
CA VAL A 10 6.92 -7.35 -4.70
C VAL A 10 8.15 -8.25 -4.83
N ASP A 11 7.99 -9.57 -4.91
CA ASP A 11 9.14 -10.51 -5.01
C ASP A 11 10.02 -10.23 -6.24
N ALA A 12 9.40 -9.71 -7.31
CA ALA A 12 10.08 -9.32 -8.55
C ALA A 12 10.87 -8.00 -8.45
N GLU A 13 10.70 -7.21 -7.38
CA GLU A 13 11.28 -5.88 -7.23
C GLU A 13 12.21 -5.80 -6.02
N SER A 14 13.30 -5.04 -6.16
CA SER A 14 14.25 -4.82 -5.06
C SER A 14 13.81 -3.72 -4.10
N GLU A 15 12.88 -2.86 -4.51
CA GLU A 15 12.34 -1.77 -3.72
C GLU A 15 10.82 -1.96 -3.54
N PRO A 16 10.26 -1.63 -2.36
CA PRO A 16 8.84 -1.76 -2.13
C PRO A 16 8.06 -0.71 -2.92
N THR A 17 6.98 -1.14 -3.55
CA THR A 17 6.08 -0.28 -4.31
C THR A 17 5.12 0.43 -3.37
N VAL A 18 5.06 1.76 -3.47
CA VAL A 18 4.28 2.60 -2.57
C VAL A 18 2.95 2.97 -3.20
N TYR A 19 1.85 2.66 -2.51
CA TYR A 19 0.50 3.01 -2.92
C TYR A 19 -0.11 4.02 -1.95
N HIS A 20 -0.60 5.14 -2.49
CA HIS A 20 -1.32 6.16 -1.74
C HIS A 20 -2.83 5.90 -1.84
N VAL A 21 -3.44 5.61 -0.71
CA VAL A 21 -4.88 5.29 -0.63
C VAL A 21 -5.53 6.10 0.50
N ASP A 22 -6.77 6.52 0.30
CA ASP A 22 -7.55 7.11 1.39
C ASP A 22 -7.81 6.06 2.47
N GLY A 23 -7.55 6.41 3.74
CA GLY A 23 -7.72 5.47 4.84
C GLY A 23 -7.53 6.07 6.22
N ASP A 24 -7.59 5.24 7.25
CA ASP A 24 -7.33 5.64 8.63
C ASP A 24 -6.31 4.68 9.25
N LEU A 25 -5.23 5.23 9.84
CA LEU A 25 -4.16 4.43 10.43
C LEU A 25 -4.67 3.55 11.59
N LYS A 26 -5.79 3.91 12.23
CA LYS A 26 -6.43 3.10 13.26
C LYS A 26 -7.18 1.90 12.68
N ARG A 27 -7.54 1.94 11.40
CA ARG A 27 -8.22 0.87 10.66
C ARG A 27 -7.57 0.67 9.29
N PRO A 28 -6.30 0.26 9.23
CA PRO A 28 -5.54 0.24 7.98
C PRO A 28 -5.98 -0.90 7.04
N GLY A 29 -6.87 -1.81 7.48
CA GLY A 29 -7.28 -2.98 6.69
C GLY A 29 -7.89 -2.63 5.33
N GLU A 30 -8.75 -1.60 5.27
CA GLU A 30 -9.37 -1.16 4.00
C GLU A 30 -8.32 -0.57 3.06
N ALA A 31 -7.38 0.23 3.59
CA ALA A 31 -6.27 0.80 2.82
C ALA A 31 -5.31 -0.28 2.29
N ILE A 32 -4.94 -1.24 3.13
CA ILE A 32 -4.10 -2.38 2.71
C ILE A 32 -4.78 -3.17 1.61
N GLN A 33 -6.10 -3.43 1.73
CA GLN A 33 -6.83 -4.17 0.71
C GLN A 33 -6.88 -3.40 -0.61
N ALA A 34 -7.21 -2.10 -0.57
CA ALA A 34 -7.20 -1.25 -1.76
C ALA A 34 -5.82 -1.20 -2.43
N ALA A 35 -4.74 -1.06 -1.65
CA ALA A 35 -3.38 -1.08 -2.17
C ALA A 35 -3.02 -2.43 -2.82
N LYS A 36 -3.47 -3.54 -2.25
CA LYS A 36 -3.28 -4.88 -2.85
C LYS A 36 -4.07 -5.07 -4.14
N GLU A 37 -5.28 -4.52 -4.22
CA GLU A 37 -6.09 -4.53 -5.43
C GLU A 37 -5.38 -3.74 -6.54
N LEU A 38 -4.88 -2.53 -6.25
CA LEU A 38 -4.08 -1.74 -7.19
C LEU A 38 -2.84 -2.51 -7.67
N ALA A 39 -2.09 -3.11 -6.74
CA ALA A 39 -0.91 -3.89 -7.09
C ALA A 39 -1.24 -5.10 -7.96
N ALA A 40 -2.38 -5.76 -7.75
CA ALA A 40 -2.85 -6.84 -8.62
C ALA A 40 -3.26 -6.33 -10.02
N GLU A 41 -3.84 -5.13 -10.12
CA GLU A 41 -4.15 -4.49 -11.42
C GLU A 41 -2.88 -4.11 -12.19
N ASP A 42 -1.82 -3.72 -11.50
CA ASP A 42 -0.48 -3.51 -12.07
C ASP A 42 0.24 -4.84 -12.45
N GLY A 43 -0.34 -5.99 -12.09
CA GLY A 43 0.18 -7.31 -12.42
C GLY A 43 1.11 -7.92 -11.38
N HIS A 44 1.14 -7.38 -10.16
CA HIS A 44 1.89 -7.92 -9.04
C HIS A 44 1.05 -8.94 -8.26
N GLU A 45 1.25 -10.23 -8.55
CA GLU A 45 0.50 -11.33 -7.91
C GLU A 45 1.09 -11.74 -6.54
N GLU A 46 2.41 -11.65 -6.37
CA GLU A 46 3.13 -12.02 -5.14
C GLU A 46 3.60 -10.78 -4.38
N ILE A 47 2.64 -10.15 -3.69
CA ILE A 47 2.85 -8.93 -2.89
C ILE A 47 2.79 -9.21 -1.40
N ALA A 48 3.80 -8.74 -0.67
CA ALA A 48 3.85 -8.77 0.78
C ALA A 48 3.66 -7.35 1.33
N LEU A 49 2.93 -7.23 2.44
CA LEU A 49 2.83 -5.95 3.13
C LEU A 49 4.10 -5.72 3.94
N GLU A 50 4.79 -4.62 3.66
CA GLU A 50 5.98 -4.23 4.41
C GLU A 50 5.63 -3.25 5.53
N GLU A 51 5.03 -2.12 5.17
CA GLU A 51 4.74 -1.03 6.10
C GLU A 51 3.47 -0.26 5.69
N VAL A 52 2.77 0.30 6.68
CA VAL A 52 1.71 1.28 6.46
C VAL A 52 1.98 2.50 7.33
N LYS A 53 1.99 3.68 6.74
CA LYS A 53 2.16 4.95 7.45
C LYS A 53 1.18 6.00 6.94
N LEU A 54 1.00 7.07 7.70
CA LEU A 54 0.27 8.24 7.22
C LEU A 54 1.10 8.92 6.14
N ALA A 55 0.47 9.28 5.02
CA ALA A 55 1.11 10.06 3.99
C ALA A 55 1.56 11.39 4.61
N GLU A 56 2.87 11.65 4.60
CA GLU A 56 3.37 12.97 4.96
C GLU A 56 2.83 13.97 3.95
N THR A 57 1.84 14.76 4.39
CA THR A 57 1.30 15.85 3.59
C THR A 57 2.34 16.98 3.64
N ALA A 58 3.08 17.15 2.55
CA ALA A 58 4.00 18.27 2.36
C ALA A 58 3.27 19.62 2.29
#